data_AF-A0A1M6J3S0-F1
#
_entry.id   AF-A0A1M6J3S0-F1
#
_cell.length_a   1.000
_cell.length_b   1.000
_cell.length_c   1.000
_cell.angle_alpha   90.00
_cell.angle_beta   90.00
_cell.angle_gamma   90.00
#
_symmetry.space_group_name_H-M   'P 1'
#
loop_
_entity.id
_entity.type
_entity.pdbx_description
1 polymer ?
#
loop_
_entity_poly.entity_id
_entity_poly.type
_entity_poly.pdbx_seq_one_letter_code
_entity_poly.pdbx_strand_id
1 'polypeptide(L)'
;MSTLIWILIFVTTFSLMEFMAWFTHKYIMHGFLWSLHKDHHKKDHNSWWERNDYFFLFYALVSIGCFIGWSYFEFWAGLPIGLGIFAYGLAYFFVHDIFIHQRFKLFRNANNRYARGIRRAHKMHHKHLGKDKGECFGMLLPPLKYFKK
;
A
#
# COMPACT_ATOMS: atom_id res chain seq x y z
N MET A 1 -19.90 -16.57 -18.14
CA MET A 1 -19.26 -17.22 -16.98
C MET A 1 -17.82 -16.75 -16.74
N SER A 2 -16.99 -16.57 -17.78
CA SER A 2 -15.60 -16.09 -17.67
C SER A 2 -15.46 -14.71 -17.00
N THR A 3 -16.29 -13.73 -17.36
CA THR A 3 -16.21 -12.37 -16.81
C THR A 3 -16.44 -12.32 -15.30
N LEU A 4 -17.40 -13.09 -14.78
CA LEU A 4 -17.69 -13.15 -13.35
C LEU A 4 -16.47 -13.69 -12.58
N ILE A 5 -15.85 -14.74 -13.09
CA ILE A 5 -14.64 -15.33 -12.50
C ILE A 5 -13.52 -14.30 -12.47
N TRP A 6 -13.33 -13.53 -13.55
CA TRP A 6 -12.30 -12.49 -13.62
C TRP A 6 -12.55 -11.36 -12.61
N ILE A 7 -13.81 -10.92 -12.46
CA ILE A 7 -14.19 -9.92 -11.46
C ILE A 7 -13.92 -10.47 -10.05
N LEU A 8 -14.28 -11.72 -9.77
CA LEU A 8 -14.03 -12.35 -8.47
C LEU A 8 -12.54 -12.44 -8.16
N ILE A 9 -11.71 -12.85 -9.14
CA ILE A 9 -10.25 -12.90 -8.99
C ILE A 9 -9.69 -11.50 -8.73
N PHE A 10 -10.14 -10.49 -9.48
CA PHE A 10 -9.72 -9.10 -9.31
C PHE A 10 -10.05 -8.59 -7.90
N VAL A 11 -11.30 -8.71 -7.45
CA VAL A 11 -11.75 -8.24 -6.13
C VAL A 11 -11.02 -9.00 -5.03
N THR A 12 -10.88 -10.32 -5.15
CA THR A 12 -10.17 -11.15 -4.17
C THR A 12 -8.71 -10.73 -4.08
N THR A 13 -8.03 -10.55 -5.22
CA THR A 13 -6.63 -10.11 -5.25
C THR A 13 -6.49 -8.72 -4.62
N PHE A 14 -7.34 -7.77 -4.98
CA PHE A 14 -7.34 -6.43 -4.39
C PHE A 14 -7.53 -6.47 -2.86
N SER A 15 -8.46 -7.28 -2.36
CA SER A 15 -8.70 -7.41 -0.91
C SER A 15 -7.54 -8.10 -0.20
N LEU A 16 -6.98 -9.16 -0.77
CA LEU A 16 -5.81 -9.85 -0.21
C LEU A 16 -4.57 -8.97 -0.17
N MET A 17 -4.46 -8.01 -1.08
CA MET A 17 -3.35 -7.06 -1.07
C MET A 17 -3.33 -6.16 0.18
N GLU A 18 -4.47 -5.91 0.85
CA GLU A 18 -4.45 -5.21 2.15
C GLU A 18 -3.73 -6.04 3.22
N PHE A 19 -3.99 -7.35 3.26
CA PHE A 19 -3.28 -8.26 4.14
C PHE A 19 -1.80 -8.34 3.75
N MET A 20 -1.50 -8.45 2.45
CA MET A 20 -0.13 -8.52 1.95
C MET A 20 0.66 -7.25 2.29
N ALA A 21 0.07 -6.07 2.09
CA ALA A 21 0.67 -4.80 2.44
C ALA A 21 0.92 -4.69 3.94
N TRP A 22 -0.06 -5.06 4.78
CA TRP A 22 0.13 -5.14 6.23
C TRP A 22 1.28 -6.07 6.61
N PHE A 23 1.34 -7.26 6.01
CA PHE A 23 2.36 -8.27 6.30
C PHE A 23 3.75 -7.77 5.90
N THR A 24 3.90 -7.28 4.67
CA THR A 24 5.15 -6.69 4.18
C THR A 24 5.55 -5.53 5.07
N HIS A 25 4.63 -4.63 5.39
CA HIS A 25 4.92 -3.48 6.22
C HIS A 25 5.42 -3.87 7.61
N LYS A 26 4.73 -4.79 8.28
CA LYS A 26 5.08 -5.22 9.63
C LYS A 26 6.35 -6.07 9.71
N TYR A 27 6.49 -7.07 8.84
CA TYR A 27 7.52 -8.10 9.00
C TYR A 27 8.72 -7.91 8.07
N ILE A 28 8.55 -7.22 6.95
CA ILE A 28 9.62 -7.01 5.96
C ILE A 28 10.17 -5.59 6.11
N MET A 29 9.32 -4.57 6.00
CA MET A 29 9.72 -3.16 6.04
C MET A 29 10.16 -2.73 7.44
N HIS A 30 9.44 -3.12 8.50
CA HIS A 30 9.88 -2.96 9.89
C HIS A 30 10.76 -4.13 10.40
N GLY A 31 11.12 -5.06 9.52
CA GLY A 31 12.02 -6.18 9.82
C GLY A 31 13.38 -6.01 9.17
N PHE A 32 13.73 -6.95 8.28
CA PHE A 32 15.06 -7.02 7.68
C PHE A 32 15.30 -5.96 6.60
N LEU A 33 14.26 -5.37 6.00
CA LEU A 33 14.37 -4.26 5.03
C LEU A 33 14.12 -2.88 5.66
N TRP A 34 14.31 -2.74 6.98
CA TRP A 34 14.21 -1.45 7.66
C TRP A 34 15.12 -0.37 7.08
N SER A 35 16.29 -0.72 6.55
CA SER A 35 17.17 0.24 5.87
C SER A 35 16.49 0.98 4.70
N LEU A 36 15.54 0.33 4.01
CA LEU A 36 14.76 0.92 2.93
C LEU A 36 13.53 1.68 3.41
N HIS A 37 13.03 1.42 4.62
CA HIS A 37 11.82 2.06 5.14
C HIS A 37 12.09 3.15 6.20
N LYS A 38 13.30 3.20 6.75
CA LYS A 38 13.68 4.12 7.83
C LYS A 38 13.57 5.60 7.44
N ASP A 39 13.94 5.97 6.22
CA ASP A 39 13.89 7.35 5.74
C ASP A 39 12.45 7.86 5.60
N HIS A 40 11.52 6.95 5.31
CA HIS A 40 10.10 7.25 5.29
C HIS A 40 9.57 7.61 6.69
N HIS A 41 10.07 6.97 7.75
CA HIS A 41 9.77 7.35 9.14
C HIS A 41 10.49 8.61 9.59
N LYS A 42 11.77 8.74 9.24
CA LYS A 42 12.59 9.89 9.57
C LYS A 42 13.51 10.19 8.40
N LYS A 43 13.16 11.21 7.62
CA LYS A 43 13.98 11.68 6.50
C LYS A 43 15.39 11.99 6.96
N ASP A 44 16.36 11.38 6.29
CA ASP A 44 17.79 11.56 6.52
C ASP A 44 18.52 12.13 5.30
N HIS A 45 17.77 12.58 4.29
CA HIS A 45 18.28 13.10 3.02
C HIS A 45 17.42 14.24 2.46
N ASN A 46 17.96 14.98 1.49
CA ASN A 46 17.29 16.10 0.82
C ASN A 46 16.59 15.72 -0.51
N SER A 47 16.60 14.43 -0.89
CA SER A 47 15.89 13.94 -2.08
C SER A 47 14.36 13.98 -1.92
N TRP A 48 13.66 14.18 -3.04
CA TRP A 48 12.20 14.01 -3.14
C TRP A 48 11.78 12.54 -3.09
N TRP A 49 12.64 11.65 -3.59
CA TRP A 49 12.47 10.20 -3.55
C TRP A 49 12.87 9.64 -2.20
N GLU A 50 12.13 8.63 -1.74
CA GLU A 50 12.43 7.87 -0.54
C GLU A 50 12.87 6.47 -0.96
N ARG A 51 13.81 5.85 -0.26
CA ARG A 51 14.19 4.44 -0.43
C ARG A 51 12.98 3.53 -0.27
N ASN A 52 11.98 3.97 0.48
CA ASN A 52 10.70 3.30 0.61
C ASN A 52 10.00 3.09 -0.75
N ASP A 53 10.28 3.94 -1.74
CA ASP A 53 9.68 3.84 -3.08
C ASP A 53 10.05 2.54 -3.81
N TYR A 54 11.13 1.84 -3.38
CA TYR A 54 11.47 0.51 -3.89
C TYR A 54 10.36 -0.53 -3.66
N PHE A 55 9.55 -0.39 -2.61
CA PHE A 55 8.44 -1.31 -2.37
C PHE A 55 7.32 -1.12 -3.40
N PHE A 56 7.06 0.11 -3.85
CA PHE A 56 6.13 0.36 -4.96
C PHE A 56 6.66 -0.25 -6.26
N LEU A 57 7.94 -0.05 -6.56
CA LEU A 57 8.57 -0.62 -7.74
C LEU A 57 8.49 -2.16 -7.73
N PHE A 58 8.73 -2.79 -6.58
CA PHE A 58 8.61 -4.24 -6.44
C PHE A 58 7.22 -4.74 -6.83
N TYR A 59 6.15 -4.17 -6.26
CA TYR A 59 4.78 -4.59 -6.59
C TYR A 59 4.36 -4.23 -8.02
N ALA A 60 4.90 -3.13 -8.58
CA ALA A 60 4.72 -2.82 -9.99
C ALA A 60 5.32 -3.91 -10.89
N LEU A 61 6.52 -4.42 -10.57
CA LEU A 61 7.14 -5.52 -11.31
C LEU A 61 6.35 -6.83 -11.17
N VAL A 62 5.83 -7.14 -9.98
CA VAL A 62 4.94 -8.30 -9.78
C VAL A 62 3.69 -8.18 -10.66
N SER A 63 3.04 -7.01 -10.65
CA SER A 63 1.88 -6.74 -11.49
C SER A 63 2.20 -6.90 -12.97
N ILE A 64 3.29 -6.28 -13.46
CA ILE A 64 3.77 -6.40 -14.85
C ILE A 64 4.05 -7.86 -15.21
N GLY A 65 4.66 -8.65 -14.30
CA GLY A 65 4.87 -10.08 -14.48
C GLY A 65 3.57 -10.84 -14.72
N CYS A 66 2.48 -10.49 -14.01
CA CYS A 66 1.16 -11.07 -14.27
C CYS A 66 0.59 -10.68 -15.63
N PHE A 67 0.79 -9.43 -16.09
CA PHE A 67 0.40 -9.00 -17.44
C PHE A 67 1.19 -9.73 -18.53
N ILE A 68 2.50 -9.88 -18.35
CA ILE A 68 3.37 -10.64 -19.26
C ILE A 68 2.92 -12.11 -19.31
N GLY A 69 2.68 -12.72 -18.15
CA GLY A 69 2.15 -14.08 -18.05
C GLY A 69 0.84 -14.26 -18.84
N TRP A 70 -0.07 -13.31 -18.69
CA TRP A 70 -1.33 -13.31 -19.43
C TRP A 70 -1.13 -13.16 -20.94
N SER A 71 -0.27 -12.24 -21.37
CA SER A 71 -0.11 -11.90 -22.78
C SER A 71 0.75 -12.89 -23.58
N TYR A 72 1.73 -13.54 -22.94
CA TYR A 72 2.75 -14.34 -23.64
C TYR A 72 2.84 -15.80 -23.20
N PHE A 73 2.22 -16.18 -22.08
CA PHE A 73 2.39 -17.51 -21.47
C PHE A 73 1.05 -18.21 -21.16
N GLU A 74 -0.04 -17.80 -21.81
CA GLU A 74 -1.39 -18.37 -21.65
C GLU A 74 -1.92 -18.38 -20.21
N PHE A 75 -1.31 -17.61 -19.30
CA PHE A 75 -1.76 -17.48 -17.93
C PHE A 75 -2.98 -16.57 -17.86
N TRP A 76 -4.15 -17.10 -18.22
CA TRP A 76 -5.40 -16.36 -18.36
C TRP A 76 -5.78 -15.56 -17.10
N ALA A 77 -5.47 -16.07 -15.90
CA ALA A 77 -5.75 -15.41 -14.63
C ALA A 77 -4.76 -14.26 -14.32
N GLY A 78 -3.66 -14.15 -15.06
CA GLY A 78 -2.65 -13.12 -14.91
C GLY A 78 -3.22 -11.71 -15.07
N LEU A 79 -4.16 -11.50 -15.99
CA LEU A 79 -4.77 -10.18 -16.18
C LEU A 79 -5.58 -9.71 -14.96
N PRO A 80 -6.60 -10.45 -14.46
CA PRO A 80 -7.34 -10.01 -13.28
C PRO A 80 -6.49 -9.93 -12.01
N ILE A 81 -5.46 -10.79 -11.86
CA ILE A 81 -4.51 -10.71 -10.73
C ILE A 81 -3.66 -9.43 -10.85
N GLY A 82 -3.03 -9.21 -12.00
CA GLY A 82 -2.19 -8.04 -12.26
C GLY A 82 -2.96 -6.73 -12.08
N LEU A 83 -4.21 -6.68 -12.55
CA LEU A 83 -5.13 -5.56 -12.33
C LEU A 83 -5.47 -5.39 -10.84
N GLY A 84 -5.71 -6.47 -10.09
CA GLY A 84 -5.99 -6.39 -8.65
C GLY A 84 -4.81 -5.82 -7.85
N ILE A 85 -3.59 -6.28 -8.15
CA ILE A 85 -2.35 -5.76 -7.54
C ILE A 85 -2.15 -4.28 -7.92
N PHE A 86 -2.32 -3.94 -9.20
CA PHE A 86 -2.17 -2.58 -9.70
C PHE A 86 -3.20 -1.63 -9.07
N ALA A 87 -4.47 -2.01 -9.04
CA ALA A 87 -5.54 -1.20 -8.46
C ALA A 87 -5.31 -0.97 -6.96
N TYR A 88 -4.85 -1.99 -6.22
CA TYR A 88 -4.47 -1.81 -4.82
C TYR A 88 -3.26 -0.89 -4.68
N GLY A 89 -2.21 -1.08 -5.49
CA GLY A 89 -1.03 -0.22 -5.49
C GLY A 89 -1.37 1.25 -5.77
N LEU A 90 -2.28 1.52 -6.72
CA LEU A 90 -2.83 2.84 -6.96
C LEU A 90 -3.56 3.37 -5.73
N ALA A 91 -4.51 2.60 -5.18
CA ALA A 91 -5.26 3.01 -3.99
C ALA A 91 -4.33 3.32 -2.82
N TYR A 92 -3.31 2.49 -2.60
CA TYR A 92 -2.28 2.71 -1.59
C TYR A 92 -1.56 4.02 -1.85
N PHE A 93 -1.02 4.26 -3.05
CA PHE A 93 -0.32 5.50 -3.39
C PHE A 93 -1.19 6.76 -3.21
N PHE A 94 -2.45 6.70 -3.64
CA PHE A 94 -3.39 7.81 -3.45
C PHE A 94 -3.65 8.11 -1.97
N VAL A 95 -3.82 7.08 -1.15
CA VAL A 95 -4.11 7.29 0.28
C VAL A 95 -2.83 7.66 1.04
N HIS A 96 -1.72 6.97 0.78
CA HIS A 96 -0.46 7.10 1.50
C HIS A 96 0.30 8.36 1.09
N ASP A 97 0.78 8.41 -0.16
CA ASP A 97 1.71 9.42 -0.63
C ASP A 97 1.01 10.74 -0.94
N ILE A 98 -0.17 10.68 -1.55
CA ILE A 98 -0.95 11.87 -1.89
C ILE A 98 -1.71 12.36 -0.67
N PHE A 99 -2.62 11.56 -0.11
CA PHE A 99 -3.53 12.04 0.92
C PHE A 99 -2.86 12.20 2.29
N ILE A 100 -2.07 11.25 2.78
CA ILE A 100 -1.46 11.32 4.12
C ILE A 100 -0.14 12.10 4.12
N HIS A 101 0.83 11.67 3.32
CA HIS A 101 2.17 12.28 3.29
C HIS A 101 2.23 13.57 2.49
N GLN A 102 1.22 13.87 1.66
CA GLN A 102 1.14 15.10 0.88
C GLN A 102 2.40 15.34 0.03
N ARG A 103 3.02 14.26 -0.49
CA ARG A 103 4.10 14.34 -1.50
C ARG A 103 3.60 15.06 -2.75
N PHE A 104 2.30 14.93 -3.00
CA PHE A 104 1.54 15.76 -3.93
C PHE A 104 0.46 16.50 -3.15
N LYS A 105 0.29 17.80 -3.40
CA LYS A 105 -0.64 18.68 -2.65
C LYS A 105 -2.11 18.51 -3.11
N LEU A 106 -2.59 17.28 -3.20
CA LEU A 106 -3.98 16.94 -3.55
C LEU A 106 -4.71 16.35 -2.33
N PHE A 107 -6.02 16.54 -2.26
CA PHE A 107 -6.91 16.01 -1.19
C PHE A 107 -6.56 16.40 0.25
N ARG A 108 -5.70 17.40 0.47
CA ARG A 108 -5.28 17.88 1.81
C ARG A 108 -6.44 18.22 2.74
N ASN A 109 -7.53 18.72 2.17
CA ASN A 109 -8.71 19.21 2.92
C ASN A 109 -9.78 18.13 3.12
N ALA A 110 -9.56 16.88 2.69
CA ALA A 110 -10.55 15.81 2.83
C ALA A 110 -10.78 15.48 4.32
N ASN A 111 -11.99 15.76 4.82
CA ASN A 111 -12.32 15.72 6.25
C ASN A 111 -13.57 14.86 6.57
N ASN A 112 -13.79 13.77 5.83
CA ASN A 112 -14.83 12.81 6.22
C ASN A 112 -14.33 11.86 7.33
N ARG A 113 -15.23 11.05 7.91
CA ARG A 113 -14.91 10.12 9.02
C ARG A 113 -13.79 9.15 8.65
N TYR A 114 -13.81 8.63 7.43
CA TYR A 114 -12.82 7.69 6.93
C TYR A 114 -11.44 8.33 6.78
N ALA A 115 -11.38 9.48 6.10
CA ALA A 115 -10.18 10.29 5.89
C ALA A 115 -9.51 10.69 7.22
N ARG A 116 -10.30 11.05 8.24
CA ARG A 116 -9.75 11.30 9.59
C ARG A 116 -9.21 10.03 10.24
N GLY A 117 -9.93 8.91 10.12
CA GLY A 117 -9.53 7.65 10.75
C GLY A 117 -8.21 7.12 10.19
N ILE A 118 -8.05 7.13 8.87
CA ILE A 118 -6.80 6.73 8.22
C ILE A 118 -5.64 7.64 8.63
N ARG A 119 -5.82 8.97 8.59
CA ARG A 119 -4.75 9.90 9.04
C ARG A 119 -4.35 9.67 10.49
N ARG A 120 -5.31 9.40 11.38
CA ARG A 120 -5.03 9.09 12.79
C ARG A 120 -4.25 7.78 12.92
N ALA A 121 -4.69 6.71 12.26
CA ALA A 121 -4.02 5.42 12.29
C ALA A 121 -2.57 5.51 11.80
N HIS A 122 -2.36 6.15 10.65
CA HIS A 122 -1.05 6.32 10.05
C HIS A 122 -0.13 7.24 10.85
N LYS A 123 -0.69 8.31 11.44
CA LYS A 123 0.07 9.17 12.35
C LYS A 123 0.55 8.40 13.59
N MET A 124 -0.28 7.49 14.12
CA MET A 124 0.11 6.65 15.24
C MET A 124 1.20 5.65 14.86
N HIS A 125 1.17 5.13 13.64
CA HIS A 125 2.25 4.32 13.09
C HIS A 125 3.59 5.06 13.09
N HIS A 126 3.64 6.27 12.52
CA HIS A 126 4.85 7.10 12.45
C HIS A 126 5.25 7.79 13.76
N LYS A 127 4.45 7.66 14.82
CA LYS A 127 4.81 8.21 16.13
C LYS A 127 6.09 7.57 16.68
N HIS A 128 6.34 6.31 16.33
CA HIS A 128 7.56 5.60 16.68
C HIS A 128 8.51 5.62 15.48
N LEU A 129 9.64 6.32 15.61
CA LEU A 129 10.61 6.52 14.51
C LEU A 129 11.56 5.34 14.29
N GLY A 130 11.51 4.33 15.17
CA GLY A 130 12.29 3.11 15.07
C GLY A 130 11.44 1.96 14.53
N LYS A 131 12.12 0.88 14.16
CA LYS A 131 11.46 -0.36 13.72
C LYS A 131 10.64 -1.03 14.83
N ASP A 132 11.06 -0.82 16.08
CA ASP A 132 10.48 -1.46 17.25
C ASP A 132 9.33 -0.62 17.81
N LYS A 133 8.23 -1.28 18.21
CA LYS A 133 6.99 -0.67 18.76
C LYS A 133 6.08 0.05 17.75
N GLY A 134 6.29 -0.15 16.44
CA GLY A 134 5.31 0.27 15.44
C GLY A 134 3.93 -0.35 15.72
N GLU A 135 2.88 0.47 15.62
CA GLU A 135 1.49 0.00 15.61
C GLU A 135 0.83 0.39 14.28
N CYS A 136 -0.27 -0.29 13.93
CA CYS A 136 -1.11 0.08 12.78
C CYS A 136 -0.40 0.06 11.41
N PHE A 137 0.03 -1.13 10.98
CA PHE A 137 0.71 -1.34 9.69
C PHE A 137 -0.25 -1.42 8.47
N GLY A 138 -1.56 -1.51 8.69
CA GLY A 138 -2.56 -1.56 7.63
C GLY A 138 -2.85 -0.18 7.04
N MET A 139 -3.24 -0.13 5.77
CA MET A 139 -3.33 1.10 5.00
C MET A 139 -4.78 1.53 4.77
N LEU A 140 -5.57 0.71 4.06
CA LEU A 140 -6.96 1.04 3.72
C LEU A 140 -7.92 0.62 4.84
N LEU A 141 -7.58 -0.42 5.60
CA LEU A 141 -8.41 -0.97 6.68
C LEU A 141 -7.64 -1.05 8.01
N PRO A 142 -7.17 0.09 8.57
CA PRO A 142 -6.55 0.10 9.89
C PRO A 142 -7.57 -0.22 10.99
N PRO A 143 -7.12 -0.48 12.24
CA PRO A 143 -8.02 -0.85 13.35
C PRO A 143 -9.20 0.11 13.55
N LEU A 144 -10.40 -0.44 13.74
CA LEU A 144 -11.66 0.33 13.79
C LEU A 144 -11.68 1.44 14.87
N LYS A 145 -10.86 1.32 15.91
CA LYS A 145 -10.72 2.32 16.99
C LYS A 145 -10.37 3.72 16.45
N TYR A 146 -9.66 3.83 15.33
CA TYR A 146 -9.27 5.13 14.77
C TYR A 146 -10.41 5.87 14.06
N PHE A 147 -11.49 5.17 13.69
CA PHE A 147 -12.67 5.76 13.06
C PHE A 147 -13.74 6.22 14.06
N LYS A 148 -13.53 6.00 15.37
CA LYS A 148 -14.37 6.55 16.43
C LYS A 148 -14.02 8.04 16.61
N LYS A 149 -15.03 8.85 16.96
CA LYS A 149 -14.88 10.31 17.07
C LYS A 149 -13.80 10.66 18.09
#